data_AF-W1NWQ6-F1
#
_entry.id   AF-W1NWQ6-F1
#
_cell.length_a   1.000
_cell.length_b   1.000
_cell.length_c   1.000
_cell.angle_alpha   90.00
_cell.angle_beta   90.00
_cell.angle_gamma   90.00
#
_symmetry.space_group_name_H-M   'P 1'
#
loop_
_entity.id
_entity.type
_entity.pdbx_description
1 polymer ?
#
loop_
_entity_poly.entity_id
_entity_poly.type
_entity_poly.pdbx_seq_one_letter_code
_entity_poly.pdbx_strand_id
1 'polypeptide(L)' 'MALIHTDPKYWGEDANEFKPLRFSNGVSQASSHPNAMIPFSTGPRTSVGRNFALMEAKMVLAMILQRYVFEEVPE' A
#
# COMPACT_ATOMS: atom_id res chain seq x y z
N MET A 1 -3.69 -15.29 1.24
CA MET A 1 -3.94 -13.88 0.83
C MET A 1 -2.69 -13.02 0.89
N ALA A 2 -1.80 -13.16 1.89
CA ALA A 2 -0.48 -12.51 1.88
C ALA A 2 0.40 -12.93 0.69
N LEU A 3 0.27 -14.18 0.22
CA LEU A 3 1.12 -14.73 -0.85
C LEU A 3 1.17 -13.84 -2.10
N ILE A 4 0.05 -13.34 -2.62
CA ILE A 4 0.04 -12.59 -3.88
C ILE A 4 0.57 -11.16 -3.75
N HIS A 5 0.53 -10.57 -2.55
CA HIS A 5 0.99 -9.18 -2.31
C HIS A 5 2.52 -9.07 -2.29
N THR A 6 3.22 -10.18 -2.10
CA THR A 6 4.69 -10.25 -2.07
C THR A 6 5.24 -11.35 -2.99
N ASP A 7 4.41 -11.92 -3.87
CA ASP A 7 4.83 -12.96 -4.81
C ASP A 7 5.79 -12.36 -5.86
N PRO A 8 7.06 -12.83 -5.92
CA PRO A 8 8.02 -12.35 -6.90
C PRO A 8 7.54 -12.52 -8.35
N LYS A 9 6.65 -13.48 -8.62
CA LYS A 9 6.02 -13.68 -9.93
C LYS A 9 5.29 -12.43 -10.43
N TYR A 10 4.68 -11.66 -9.53
CA TYR A 10 3.91 -10.46 -9.90
C TYR A 10 4.66 -9.17 -9.61
N TRP A 11 5.49 -9.16 -8.57
CA TRP A 11 6.10 -7.94 -8.04
C TRP A 11 7.56 -7.75 -8.44
N GLY A 12 8.23 -8.79 -8.94
CA GLY A 12 9.65 -8.78 -9.31
C GLY A 12 10.55 -9.32 -8.19
N GLU A 13 11.87 -9.27 -8.41
CA GLU A 13 12.86 -9.67 -7.40
C GLU A 13 12.81 -8.76 -6.16
N ASP A 14 12.39 -7.50 -6.34
CA ASP A 14 12.23 -6.50 -5.30
C ASP A 14 10.87 -6.57 -4.57
N ALA A 15 10.18 -7.73 -4.62
CA ALA A 15 8.83 -7.91 -4.05
C ALA A 15 8.74 -7.66 -2.54
N ASN A 16 9.85 -7.85 -1.81
CA ASN A 16 9.93 -7.63 -0.37
C ASN A 16 10.51 -6.25 -0.01
N GLU A 17 10.85 -5.43 -0.98
CA GLU A 17 11.41 -4.10 -0.75
C GLU A 17 10.31 -3.04 -0.62
N PHE A 18 10.49 -2.11 0.30
CA PHE A 18 9.62 -0.94 0.40
C PHE A 18 9.93 0.05 -0.72
N LYS A 19 9.19 -0.06 -1.84
CA LYS A 19 9.38 0.78 -3.04
C LYS A 19 8.11 1.56 -3.42
N PRO A 20 7.77 2.66 -2.73
CA PRO A 20 6.51 3.40 -2.95
C PRO A 20 6.31 3.90 -4.39
N LEU A 21 7.41 4.23 -5.08
CA LEU A 21 7.37 4.80 -6.43
C LEU A 21 6.78 3.85 -7.47
N ARG A 22 6.69 2.53 -7.22
CA ARG A 22 6.05 1.59 -8.16
C ARG A 22 4.56 1.89 -8.41
N PHE A 23 3.91 2.61 -7.50
CA PHE A 23 2.49 2.96 -7.59
C PHE A 23 2.24 4.28 -8.32
N SER A 24 3.28 4.94 -8.89
CA SER A 24 3.17 6.26 -9.53
C SER A 24 2.15 6.31 -10.67
N ASN A 25 2.02 5.22 -11.41
CA ASN A 25 1.11 5.08 -12.55
C ASN A 25 -0.23 4.43 -12.17
N GLY A 26 -0.53 4.34 -10.87
CA GLY A 26 -1.74 3.72 -10.34
C GLY A 26 -1.56 2.26 -9.90
N VAL A 27 -2.47 1.80 -9.04
CA VAL A 27 -2.38 0.48 -8.38
C VAL A 27 -2.44 -0.68 -9.37
N SER A 28 -3.22 -0.57 -10.44
CA SER A 28 -3.34 -1.61 -11.46
C SER A 28 -2.06 -1.84 -12.27
N GLN A 29 -1.18 -0.83 -12.32
CA GLN A 29 0.09 -0.88 -13.06
C GLN A 29 1.31 -1.11 -12.16
N ALA A 30 1.11 -1.30 -10.85
CA ALA A 30 2.19 -1.45 -9.87
C ALA A 30 2.86 -2.84 -9.88
N SER A 31 2.25 -3.79 -10.58
CA SER A 31 2.70 -5.18 -10.70
C SER A 31 2.25 -5.75 -12.05
N SER A 32 2.74 -6.94 -12.43
CA SER A 32 2.36 -7.57 -13.70
C SER A 32 0.91 -8.07 -13.74
N HIS A 33 0.22 -8.16 -12.60
CA HIS A 33 -1.18 -8.58 -12.53
C HIS A 33 -2.05 -7.51 -11.83
N PRO A 34 -3.14 -7.03 -12.45
CA PRO A 34 -3.91 -5.88 -11.95
C PRO A 34 -4.54 -6.11 -10.56
N ASN A 35 -4.71 -7.37 -10.15
CA ASN A 35 -5.26 -7.75 -8.84
C ASN A 35 -4.19 -8.30 -7.88
N ALA A 36 -2.90 -8.08 -8.14
CA ALA A 36 -1.86 -8.50 -7.19
C ALA A 36 -1.86 -7.66 -5.90
N MET A 37 -2.49 -6.49 -5.91
CA MET A 37 -2.67 -5.61 -4.75
C MET A 37 -4.16 -5.46 -4.40
N ILE A 38 -4.65 -6.28 -3.47
CA ILE A 38 -6.07 -6.30 -3.03
C ILE A 38 -6.22 -6.16 -1.50
N PRO A 39 -5.66 -5.10 -0.88
CA PRO A 39 -5.65 -4.94 0.59
C PRO A 39 -7.03 -4.84 1.22
N PHE A 40 -8.04 -4.44 0.44
CA PHE A 40 -9.44 -4.32 0.88
C PHE A 40 -10.37 -5.34 0.20
N SER A 41 -9.81 -6.43 -0.33
CA SER A 41 -10.52 -7.37 -1.22
C SER A 41 -11.04 -6.68 -2.49
N THR A 42 -11.78 -7.42 -3.32
CA THR A 42 -12.42 -6.91 -4.55
C THR A 42 -13.76 -7.61 -4.78
N GLY A 43 -14.59 -7.06 -5.66
CA GLY A 43 -15.91 -7.59 -5.97
C GLY A 43 -16.92 -7.49 -4.83
N PRO A 44 -17.92 -8.40 -4.74
CA PRO A 44 -19.00 -8.34 -3.75
C PRO A 44 -18.54 -8.43 -2.28
N ARG A 45 -17.30 -8.87 -2.05
CA ARG A 45 -16.67 -9.00 -0.73
C ARG A 45 -15.64 -7.89 -0.47
N THR A 46 -15.67 -6.80 -1.23
CA THR A 46 -14.84 -5.62 -0.93
C THR A 46 -15.21 -5.03 0.43
N SER A 47 -14.22 -4.51 1.14
CA SER A 47 -14.48 -3.77 2.38
C SER A 47 -15.32 -2.52 2.08
N VAL A 48 -16.46 -2.38 2.74
CA VAL A 48 -17.33 -1.19 2.68
C VAL A 48 -16.60 0.05 3.19
N GLY A 49 -15.66 -0.13 4.12
CA GLY A 49 -14.87 0.95 4.72
C GLY A 49 -13.66 1.39 3.89
N ARG A 50 -13.40 0.82 2.71
CA ARG A 50 -12.18 1.08 1.91
C ARG A 50 -11.89 2.57 1.72
N ASN A 51 -12.89 3.35 1.31
CA ASN A 51 -12.70 4.77 1.02
C ASN A 51 -12.48 5.58 2.30
N PHE A 52 -13.19 5.24 3.38
CA PHE A 52 -13.03 5.86 4.68
C PHE A 52 -11.62 5.60 5.24
N ALA A 53 -11.17 4.34 5.25
CA ALA A 53 -9.85 3.97 5.74
C ALA A 53 -8.71 4.69 4.99
N LEU A 54 -8.82 4.82 3.65
CA LEU A 54 -7.83 5.56 2.86
C LEU A 54 -7.85 7.07 3.14
N MET A 55 -9.01 7.65 3.40
CA MET A 55 -9.14 9.06 3.78
C MET A 55 -8.54 9.30 5.16
N GLU A 56 -8.89 8.48 6.14
CA GLU A 56 -8.41 8.55 7.52
C GLU A 56 -6.89 8.39 7.57
N ALA A 57 -6.32 7.39 6.88
CA ALA A 57 -4.87 7.18 6.83
C ALA A 57 -4.12 8.41 6.29
N LYS A 58 -4.66 9.06 5.25
CA LYS A 58 -4.08 10.30 4.69
C LYS A 58 -4.19 11.46 5.68
N MET A 59 -5.34 11.64 6.33
CA MET A 59 -5.52 12.71 7.32
C MET A 59 -4.59 12.53 8.51
N VAL A 60 -4.53 11.33 9.09
CA VAL A 60 -3.66 11.03 10.23
C VAL A 60 -2.19 11.25 9.86
N LEU A 61 -1.74 10.74 8.70
CA LEU A 61 -0.36 10.95 8.25
C LEU A 61 -0.03 12.43 8.05
N ALA A 62 -0.91 13.19 7.39
CA ALA A 62 -0.72 14.63 7.20
C ALA A 62 -0.66 15.38 8.55
N MET A 63 -1.55 15.05 9.48
CA MET A 63 -1.58 15.63 10.82
C MET A 63 -0.31 15.34 11.62
N ILE A 64 0.24 14.12 11.48
CA ILE A 64 1.46 13.70 12.14
C ILE A 64 2.66 14.48 11.56
N LEU A 65 2.81 14.49 10.23
CA LEU A 65 3.93 15.16 9.55
C LEU A 65 3.92 16.69 9.70
N GLN A 66 2.76 17.31 9.92
CA GLN A 66 2.65 18.75 10.16
C GLN A 66 3.01 19.16 11.59
N ARG A 67 2.86 18.26 12.57
CA ARG A 67 2.97 18.61 14.00
C ARG A 67 4.23 18.09 14.65
N TYR A 68 4.84 17.06 14.09
CA TYR A 68 5.99 16.37 14.69
C TYR A 68 7.11 16.20 13.68
N VAL A 69 8.34 16.23 14.18
CA VAL A 69 9.54 15.81 13.47
C VAL A 69 9.97 14.48 14.07
N PHE A 70 10.24 13.50 13.20
CA PHE A 70 10.65 12.16 13.59
C PHE A 70 12.15 12.03 13.40
N GLU A 71 12.81 11.48 14.41
CA GLU A 71 14.22 11.10 14.37
C GLU A 71 14.31 9.64 14.85
N GLU A 72 15.20 8.88 14.23
CA GLU A 72 15.49 7.52 14.68
C GLU A 72 16.22 7.60 16.02
N VAL A 73 15.78 6.80 16.99
CA VAL A 73 16.52 6.65 18.23
C VAL A 73 17.75 5.81 17.91
N PRO A 74 18.98 6.30 18.17
CA PRO A 74 20.18 5.49 17.99
C PRO A 74 20.11 4.22 18.84
N GLU A 75 20.52 3.08 18.28
CA GLU A 75 20.61 1.80 19.01
C GLU A 75 21.57 1.86 20.20
#